data_AF-A0A8T4MWS4-F1
#
_entry.id   AF-A0A8T4MWS4-F1
#
_cell.length_a   1.000
_cell.length_b   1.000
_cell.length_c   1.000
_cell.angle_alpha   90.00
_cell.angle_beta   90.00
_cell.angle_gamma   90.00
#
_symmetry.space_group_name_H-M   'P 1'
#
loop_
_entity.id
_entity.type
_entity.pdbx_description
1 polymer ?
#
loop_
_entity_poly.entity_id
_entity_poly.type
_entity_poly.pdbx_seq_one_letter_code
_entity_poly.pdbx_strand_id
1 'polypeptide(L)'
;MRHLYIDSSKIDIEYIVNELYNFSKIGGISIHNVIPENAREDLIENVNSVKRFFWEAPKKEGNVMQEMKCFYLEDLNEDCLDRTFLTTINQFKDEYCEIYGEIAQRAQFEDERFNSLGFHYYPRDSLGISPHRDYVRDRDLISIFILKGNASFYVCLDRKKQAQLNYNPLQEILFYYEQHETGKSKNIGLFTILKIFQKND
;
A
#
# COMPACT_ATOMS: atom_id res chain seq x y z
N MET A 1 -0.08 18.14 22.06
CA MET A 1 -0.17 16.67 21.91
C MET A 1 0.03 16.40 20.43
N ARG A 2 0.98 15.55 20.01
CA ARG A 2 1.21 15.25 18.59
C ARG A 2 -0.02 14.48 18.08
N HIS A 3 -0.64 14.96 17.00
CA HIS A 3 -1.63 14.17 16.27
C HIS A 3 -0.86 13.04 15.58
N LEU A 4 -1.19 11.77 15.84
CA LEU A 4 -0.54 10.62 15.18
C LEU A 4 -1.46 10.12 14.07
N TYR A 5 -0.88 9.82 12.92
CA TYR A 5 -1.59 9.17 11.81
C TYR A 5 -1.57 7.65 11.92
N ILE A 6 -0.58 7.08 12.61
CA ILE A 6 -0.41 5.64 12.74
C ILE A 6 -0.42 5.24 14.22
N ASP A 7 -1.35 4.38 14.61
CA ASP A 7 -1.38 3.73 15.92
C ASP A 7 -0.41 2.52 15.90
N SER A 8 0.87 2.80 16.15
CA SER A 8 1.92 1.78 16.22
C SER A 8 1.65 0.69 17.28
N SER A 9 0.78 0.95 18.27
CA SER A 9 0.37 -0.09 19.25
C SER A 9 -0.46 -1.22 18.65
N LYS A 10 -0.97 -1.06 17.42
CA LYS A 10 -1.63 -2.13 16.65
C LYS A 10 -0.65 -3.02 15.88
N ILE A 11 0.60 -2.59 15.74
CA ILE A 11 1.57 -3.18 14.82
C ILE A 11 2.52 -4.08 15.62
N ASP A 12 2.19 -5.36 15.73
CA ASP A 12 3.10 -6.35 16.29
C ASP A 12 4.19 -6.70 15.25
N ILE A 13 5.35 -6.06 15.40
CA ILE A 13 6.50 -6.23 14.51
C ILE A 13 7.00 -7.69 14.51
N GLU A 14 6.99 -8.37 15.66
CA GLU A 14 7.46 -9.75 15.76
C GLU A 14 6.50 -10.71 15.06
N TYR A 15 5.18 -10.50 15.21
CA TYR A 15 4.18 -11.21 14.42
C TYR A 15 4.33 -10.97 12.92
N ILE A 16 4.55 -9.72 12.49
CA ILE A 16 4.75 -9.38 11.07
C ILE A 16 5.95 -10.13 10.47
N VAL A 17 7.10 -10.09 11.14
CA VAL A 17 8.33 -10.75 10.67
C VAL A 17 8.16 -12.28 10.69
N ASN A 18 7.52 -12.85 11.71
CA ASN A 18 7.31 -14.29 11.77
C ASN A 18 6.32 -14.82 10.72
N GLU A 19 5.28 -14.05 10.37
CA GLU A 19 4.23 -14.53 9.45
C GLU A 19 4.48 -14.19 7.97
N LEU A 20 5.04 -13.01 7.63
CA LEU A 20 5.34 -12.66 6.23
C LEU A 20 6.41 -13.57 5.61
N TYR A 21 7.43 -13.91 6.40
CA TYR A 21 8.58 -14.71 5.98
C TYR A 21 8.35 -16.21 6.18
N ASN A 22 7.18 -16.60 6.70
CA ASN A 22 6.75 -17.99 6.73
C ASN A 22 6.26 -18.43 5.34
N PHE A 23 7.19 -18.85 4.49
CA PHE A 23 6.91 -19.29 3.11
C PHE A 23 5.97 -20.51 2.96
N SER A 24 5.49 -21.11 4.06
CA SER A 24 4.42 -22.11 4.05
C SER A 24 3.01 -21.50 4.11
N LYS A 25 2.90 -20.20 4.40
CA LYS A 25 1.67 -19.42 4.48
C LYS A 25 1.58 -18.42 3.32
N ILE A 26 0.44 -17.74 3.26
CA ILE A 26 0.25 -16.57 2.40
C ILE A 26 1.20 -15.48 2.89
N GLY A 27 2.07 -14.98 2.02
CA GLY A 27 3.01 -13.90 2.35
C GLY A 27 2.34 -12.53 2.48
N GLY A 28 1.17 -12.46 3.12
CA GLY A 28 0.32 -11.28 3.24
C GLY A 28 -0.44 -11.23 4.57
N ILE A 29 -0.26 -10.16 5.33
CA ILE A 29 -0.88 -9.94 6.65
C ILE A 29 -1.76 -8.70 6.61
N SER A 30 -2.99 -8.83 7.10
CA SER A 30 -3.87 -7.71 7.43
C SER A 30 -3.74 -7.32 8.91
N ILE A 31 -3.67 -6.01 9.18
CA ILE A 31 -3.80 -5.44 10.53
C ILE A 31 -4.89 -4.36 10.51
N HIS A 32 -5.93 -4.53 11.33
CA HIS A 32 -7.07 -3.61 11.37
C HIS A 32 -6.85 -2.38 12.26
N ASN A 33 -7.47 -1.26 11.90
CA ASN A 33 -7.57 -0.03 12.72
C ASN A 33 -6.22 0.65 13.04
N VAL A 34 -5.24 0.51 12.15
CA VAL A 34 -3.91 1.11 12.36
C VAL A 34 -3.88 2.62 12.05
N ILE A 35 -4.76 3.12 11.20
CA ILE A 35 -5.01 4.57 11.06
C ILE A 35 -6.25 4.92 11.91
N PRO A 36 -6.13 5.78 12.94
CA PRO A 36 -7.27 6.31 13.69
C PRO A 36 -8.28 7.04 12.80
N GLU A 37 -9.57 6.99 13.13
CA GLU A 37 -10.65 7.54 12.29
C GLU A 37 -10.43 9.01 11.92
N ASN A 38 -10.09 9.86 12.89
CA ASN A 38 -9.83 11.28 12.68
C ASN A 38 -8.58 11.54 11.80
N ALA A 39 -7.52 10.76 11.96
CA ALA A 39 -6.35 10.82 11.09
C ALA A 39 -6.68 10.37 9.66
N ARG A 40 -7.55 9.37 9.52
CA ARG A 40 -8.02 8.89 8.23
C ARG A 40 -8.88 9.93 7.50
N GLU A 41 -9.77 10.62 8.21
CA GLU A 41 -10.56 11.73 7.67
C GLU A 41 -9.65 12.86 7.17
N ASP A 42 -8.65 13.27 7.95
CA ASP A 42 -7.67 14.30 7.54
C ASP A 42 -6.84 13.85 6.30
N LEU A 43 -6.36 12.61 6.27
CA LEU A 43 -5.67 12.05 5.10
C LEU A 43 -6.57 12.04 3.86
N ILE A 44 -7.86 11.71 4.00
CA ILE A 44 -8.83 11.76 2.89
C ILE A 44 -9.02 13.19 2.39
N GLU A 45 -9.15 14.18 3.28
CA GLU A 45 -9.30 15.58 2.89
C GLU A 45 -8.07 16.08 2.14
N ASN A 46 -6.87 15.87 2.72
CA ASN A 46 -5.60 16.25 2.12
C ASN A 46 -5.39 15.58 0.75
N VAL A 47 -5.63 14.28 0.61
CA VAL A 47 -5.53 13.56 -0.70
C VAL A 47 -6.55 14.08 -1.71
N ASN A 48 -7.75 14.51 -1.29
CA ASN A 48 -8.71 15.12 -2.22
C ASN A 48 -8.28 16.53 -2.66
N SER A 49 -7.53 17.30 -1.85
CA SER A 49 -7.00 18.61 -2.25
C SER A 49 -6.01 18.53 -3.43
N VAL A 50 -5.27 17.43 -3.52
CA VAL A 50 -4.29 17.13 -4.59
C VAL A 50 -4.88 16.30 -5.73
N LYS A 51 -6.21 16.10 -5.78
CA LYS A 51 -6.88 15.24 -6.77
C LYS A 51 -6.57 15.57 -8.24
N ARG A 52 -6.15 16.81 -8.52
CA ARG A 52 -5.70 17.29 -9.83
C ARG A 52 -4.44 16.57 -10.38
N PHE A 53 -3.62 15.98 -9.52
CA PHE A 53 -2.38 15.29 -9.92
C PHE A 53 -2.58 13.82 -10.28
N PHE A 54 -3.73 13.23 -9.97
CA PHE A 54 -4.05 11.85 -10.36
C PHE A 54 -4.18 11.71 -11.88
N TRP A 55 -3.26 11.00 -12.51
CA TRP A 55 -3.37 10.59 -13.91
C TRP A 55 -4.08 9.24 -14.03
N GLU A 56 -4.74 8.98 -15.16
CA GLU A 56 -5.29 7.65 -15.47
C GLU A 56 -4.13 6.69 -15.71
N ALA A 57 -4.10 5.55 -15.02
CA ALA A 57 -3.12 4.50 -15.31
C ALA A 57 -3.38 3.89 -16.70
N PRO A 58 -2.34 3.45 -17.44
CA PRO A 58 -2.54 2.75 -18.71
C PRO A 58 -3.45 1.53 -18.52
N LYS A 59 -4.58 1.46 -19.25
CA LYS A 59 -5.59 0.39 -19.06
C LYS A 59 -5.02 -1.04 -19.13
N LYS A 60 -3.91 -1.20 -19.85
CA LYS A 60 -3.16 -2.44 -19.95
C LYS A 60 -1.66 -2.15 -19.93
N GLU A 61 -0.97 -2.72 -18.94
CA GLU A 61 0.50 -2.68 -18.80
C GLU A 61 1.03 -4.12 -18.90
N GLY A 62 1.69 -4.46 -20.01
CA GLY A 62 2.05 -5.85 -20.32
C GLY A 62 0.84 -6.80 -20.33
N ASN A 63 0.73 -7.67 -19.31
CA ASN A 63 -0.40 -8.59 -19.11
C ASN A 63 -1.38 -8.14 -18.01
N VAL A 64 -1.13 -6.99 -17.38
CA VAL A 64 -1.93 -6.44 -16.28
C VAL A 64 -2.99 -5.51 -16.86
N MET A 65 -4.27 -5.81 -16.66
CA MET A 65 -5.35 -4.84 -16.80
C MET A 65 -5.48 -4.03 -15.51
N GLN A 66 -5.70 -2.72 -15.61
CA GLN A 66 -5.89 -1.82 -14.46
C GLN A 66 -6.84 -0.68 -14.81
N GLU A 67 -7.78 -0.39 -13.91
CA GLU A 67 -8.76 0.70 -14.02
C GLU A 67 -8.68 1.60 -12.79
N MET A 68 -7.56 2.30 -12.66
CA MET A 68 -7.27 3.19 -11.55
C MET A 68 -6.67 4.50 -12.06
N LYS A 69 -6.79 5.53 -11.24
CA LYS A 69 -5.92 6.70 -11.31
C LYS A 69 -4.80 6.55 -10.30
N CYS A 70 -3.63 7.11 -10.57
CA CYS A 70 -2.59 7.21 -9.55
C CYS A 70 -1.78 8.49 -9.67
N PHE A 71 -1.03 8.79 -8.61
CA PHE A 71 0.21 9.55 -8.69
C PHE A 71 1.21 8.98 -7.68
N TYR A 72 2.49 9.31 -7.85
CA TYR A 72 3.56 8.97 -6.90
C TYR A 72 4.15 10.26 -6.36
N LEU A 73 4.43 10.33 -5.06
CA LEU A 73 4.92 11.56 -4.44
C LEU A 73 6.27 12.00 -5.04
N GLU A 74 7.14 11.04 -5.32
CA GLU A 74 8.45 11.25 -5.95
C GLU A 74 8.40 11.74 -7.42
N ASP A 75 7.25 11.62 -8.09
CA ASP A 75 7.04 12.12 -9.45
C ASP A 75 6.49 13.57 -9.46
N LEU A 76 6.17 14.14 -8.30
CA LEU A 76 5.61 15.49 -8.17
C LEU A 76 6.68 16.50 -7.71
N ASN A 77 6.65 17.70 -8.30
CA ASN A 77 7.41 18.82 -7.78
C ASN A 77 6.71 19.38 -6.52
N GLU A 78 7.42 19.42 -5.38
CA GLU A 78 6.95 19.96 -4.11
C GLU A 78 6.41 21.40 -4.22
N ASP A 79 6.98 22.24 -5.09
CA ASP A 79 6.51 23.62 -5.33
C ASP A 79 5.06 23.70 -5.85
N CYS A 80 4.52 22.59 -6.39
CA CYS A 80 3.16 22.50 -6.92
C CYS A 80 2.14 21.99 -5.88
N LEU A 81 2.61 21.52 -4.73
CA LEU A 81 1.82 20.87 -3.69
C LEU A 81 1.36 21.87 -2.62
N ASP A 82 0.21 21.60 -2.00
CA ASP A 82 -0.25 22.40 -0.88
C ASP A 82 0.60 22.10 0.37
N ARG A 83 0.91 23.12 1.16
CA ARG A 83 1.75 22.97 2.37
C ARG A 83 1.08 22.09 3.43
N THR A 84 -0.24 22.10 3.52
CA THR A 84 -1.03 21.25 4.43
C THR A 84 -0.85 19.78 4.01
N PHE A 85 -1.09 19.49 2.73
CA PHE A 85 -0.88 18.15 2.16
C PHE A 85 0.54 17.65 2.38
N LEU A 86 1.56 18.45 2.08
CA LEU A 86 2.97 18.09 2.32
C LEU A 86 3.24 17.82 3.80
N THR A 87 2.71 18.64 4.72
CA THR A 87 2.91 18.45 6.17
C THR A 87 2.26 17.16 6.65
N THR A 88 0.98 16.93 6.28
CA THR A 88 0.21 15.72 6.61
C THR A 88 0.89 14.46 6.06
N ILE A 89 1.28 14.46 4.79
CA ILE A 89 1.88 13.27 4.15
C ILE A 89 3.31 13.01 4.60
N ASN A 90 4.14 14.04 4.81
CA ASN A 90 5.47 13.84 5.38
C ASN A 90 5.39 13.32 6.81
N GLN A 91 4.47 13.83 7.64
CA GLN A 91 4.29 13.29 8.99
C GLN A 91 3.82 11.82 8.97
N PHE A 92 2.84 11.47 8.12
CA PHE A 92 2.44 10.08 7.93
C PHE A 92 3.62 9.20 7.53
N LYS A 93 4.40 9.66 6.54
CA LYS A 93 5.57 8.96 6.00
C LYS A 93 6.62 8.76 7.09
N ASP A 94 6.95 9.78 7.86
CA ASP A 94 7.97 9.71 8.93
C ASP A 94 7.55 8.71 10.02
N GLU A 95 6.28 8.73 10.44
CA GLU A 95 5.72 7.75 11.39
C GLU A 95 5.80 6.32 10.83
N TYR A 96 5.55 6.13 9.53
CA TYR A 96 5.72 4.82 8.90
C TYR A 96 7.18 4.41 8.72
N CYS A 97 8.09 5.34 8.44
CA CYS A 97 9.52 5.06 8.30
C CYS A 97 10.13 4.48 9.59
N GLU A 98 9.70 4.96 10.76
CA GLU A 98 10.10 4.40 12.06
C GLU A 98 9.68 2.92 12.17
N ILE A 99 8.42 2.60 11.83
CA ILE A 99 7.88 1.24 11.80
C ILE A 99 8.58 0.35 10.75
N TYR A 100 8.83 0.89 9.55
CA TYR A 100 9.49 0.18 8.47
C TYR A 100 10.90 -0.23 8.85
N GLY A 101 11.71 0.69 9.39
CA GLY A 101 13.07 0.40 9.84
C GLY A 101 13.10 -0.69 10.92
N GLU A 102 12.13 -0.67 11.83
CA GLU A 102 11.95 -1.72 12.85
C GLU A 102 11.60 -3.10 12.27
N ILE A 103 10.81 -3.17 11.19
CA ILE A 103 10.54 -4.44 10.47
C ILE A 103 11.80 -4.86 9.69
N ALA A 104 12.39 -3.96 8.92
CA ALA A 104 13.52 -4.21 8.03
C ALA A 104 14.75 -4.73 8.78
N GLN A 105 15.07 -4.13 9.93
CA GLN A 105 16.16 -4.58 10.79
C GLN A 105 15.94 -6.01 11.32
N ARG A 106 14.72 -6.32 11.77
CA ARG A 106 14.38 -7.64 12.34
C ARG A 106 14.29 -8.73 11.28
N ALA A 107 13.82 -8.40 10.08
CA ALA A 107 13.73 -9.31 8.94
C ALA A 107 14.99 -9.33 8.04
N GLN A 108 16.01 -8.53 8.38
CA GLN A 108 17.32 -8.49 7.70
C GLN A 108 17.25 -8.09 6.21
N PHE A 109 16.56 -6.99 5.91
CA PHE A 109 16.47 -6.45 4.54
C PHE A 109 17.83 -5.95 4.04
N GLU A 110 18.02 -5.91 2.71
CA GLU A 110 19.27 -5.41 2.12
C GLU A 110 19.45 -3.89 2.32
N ASP A 111 18.36 -3.15 2.47
CA ASP A 111 18.34 -1.71 2.74
C ASP A 111 17.11 -1.35 3.60
N GLU A 112 17.34 -0.67 4.73
CA GLU A 112 16.31 -0.33 5.72
C GLU A 112 15.49 0.93 5.35
N ARG A 113 15.73 1.54 4.17
CA ARG A 113 15.10 2.80 3.76
C ARG A 113 13.80 2.60 2.97
N PHE A 114 12.72 3.15 3.51
CA PHE A 114 11.57 3.62 2.73
C PHE A 114 12.02 4.55 1.59
N ASN A 115 11.39 4.50 0.40
CA ASN A 115 11.71 5.51 -0.64
C ASN A 115 10.60 5.91 -1.64
N SER A 116 9.42 5.30 -1.64
CA SER A 116 8.38 5.61 -2.64
C SER A 116 6.97 5.57 -2.04
N LEU A 117 6.11 6.51 -2.48
CA LEU A 117 4.76 6.72 -1.97
C LEU A 117 3.75 6.93 -3.10
N GLY A 118 3.10 5.84 -3.53
CA GLY A 118 2.03 5.85 -4.52
C GLY A 118 0.65 6.07 -3.89
N PHE A 119 -0.17 6.93 -4.50
CA PHE A 119 -1.58 7.10 -4.18
C PHE A 119 -2.42 6.57 -5.34
N HIS A 120 -3.17 5.48 -5.13
CA HIS A 120 -4.04 4.89 -6.16
C HIS A 120 -5.49 5.17 -5.83
N TYR A 121 -6.26 5.75 -6.76
CA TYR A 121 -7.71 5.96 -6.65
C TYR A 121 -8.45 5.10 -7.67
N TYR A 122 -9.30 4.19 -7.18
CA TYR A 122 -10.13 3.35 -8.04
C TYR A 122 -11.53 3.95 -8.15
N PRO A 123 -12.00 4.35 -9.35
CA PRO A 123 -13.34 4.90 -9.54
C PRO A 123 -14.46 3.94 -9.13
N ARG A 124 -15.66 4.48 -8.95
CA ARG A 124 -16.88 3.66 -8.87
C ARG A 124 -16.99 2.80 -10.13
N ASP A 125 -17.41 1.55 -9.96
CA ASP A 125 -17.61 0.56 -11.02
C ASP A 125 -16.32 0.15 -11.79
N SER A 126 -15.14 0.54 -11.28
CA SER A 126 -13.84 0.03 -11.71
C SER A 126 -13.75 -1.50 -11.54
N LEU A 127 -13.19 -2.18 -12.55
CA LEU A 127 -12.85 -3.60 -12.49
C LEU A 127 -11.58 -3.89 -11.65
N GLY A 128 -10.99 -2.85 -11.04
CA GLY A 128 -9.82 -2.93 -10.18
C GLY A 128 -8.52 -3.09 -10.97
N ILE A 129 -7.58 -3.81 -10.38
CA ILE A 129 -6.34 -4.24 -11.02
C ILE A 129 -6.31 -5.77 -11.09
N SER A 130 -5.98 -6.31 -12.26
CA SER A 130 -5.83 -7.76 -12.42
C SER A 130 -4.60 -8.28 -11.64
N PRO A 131 -4.57 -9.54 -11.19
CA PRO A 131 -3.49 -10.10 -10.39
C PRO A 131 -2.15 -10.11 -11.11
N HIS A 132 -1.39 -9.11 -10.75
CA HIS A 132 -0.07 -8.78 -11.21
C HIS A 132 0.96 -9.37 -10.23
N ARG A 133 2.11 -8.74 -10.27
CA ARG A 133 3.28 -8.76 -9.43
C ARG A 133 3.76 -7.31 -9.45
N ASP A 134 4.18 -6.75 -8.34
CA ASP A 134 4.77 -5.40 -8.38
C ASP A 134 6.16 -5.49 -9.06
N TYR A 135 6.82 -4.37 -9.33
CA TYR A 135 8.02 -4.39 -10.18
C TYR A 135 9.20 -5.03 -9.45
N VAL A 136 10.15 -5.62 -10.19
CA VAL A 136 11.36 -6.27 -9.62
C VAL A 136 12.25 -5.29 -8.81
N ARG A 137 12.06 -3.99 -9.02
CA ARG A 137 12.70 -2.94 -8.22
C ARG A 137 12.05 -2.77 -6.84
N ASP A 138 10.76 -3.07 -6.72
CA ASP A 138 9.97 -2.94 -5.50
C ASP A 138 10.24 -4.18 -4.64
N ARG A 139 11.05 -4.03 -3.59
CA ARG A 139 11.58 -5.15 -2.80
C ARG A 139 11.04 -5.20 -1.37
N ASP A 140 11.29 -6.35 -0.76
CA ASP A 140 11.14 -6.71 0.65
C ASP A 140 9.76 -6.51 1.29
N LEU A 141 9.16 -5.33 1.24
CA LEU A 141 7.88 -5.09 1.91
C LEU A 141 7.02 -4.04 1.21
N ILE A 142 5.89 -4.48 0.66
CA ILE A 142 4.86 -3.59 0.13
C ILE A 142 3.79 -3.41 1.20
N SER A 143 3.50 -2.15 1.54
CA SER A 143 2.46 -1.80 2.51
C SER A 143 1.35 -1.00 1.86
N ILE A 144 0.11 -1.39 2.15
CA ILE A 144 -1.12 -0.91 1.54
C ILE A 144 -2.04 -0.39 2.64
N PHE A 145 -2.27 0.92 2.68
CA PHE A 145 -3.21 1.54 3.64
C PHE A 145 -4.51 1.89 2.93
N ILE A 146 -5.63 1.39 3.45
CA ILE A 146 -6.96 1.64 2.89
C ILE A 146 -7.60 2.85 3.58
N LEU A 147 -7.54 4.03 2.93
CA LEU A 147 -8.15 5.24 3.51
C LEU A 147 -9.68 5.23 3.39
N LYS A 148 -10.22 4.76 2.25
CA LYS A 148 -11.67 4.75 2.01
C LYS A 148 -12.07 3.64 1.04
N GLY A 149 -13.14 2.93 1.38
CA GLY A 149 -13.69 1.85 0.58
C GLY A 149 -14.08 0.62 1.37
N ASN A 150 -14.63 -0.37 0.66
CA ASN A 150 -15.00 -1.70 1.16
C ASN A 150 -14.62 -2.77 0.12
N ALA A 151 -13.49 -2.54 -0.53
CA ALA A 151 -13.08 -3.21 -1.75
C ALA A 151 -12.19 -4.43 -1.48
N SER A 152 -12.60 -5.64 -1.90
CA SER A 152 -11.87 -6.88 -1.57
C SER A 152 -10.46 -6.88 -2.14
N PHE A 153 -9.47 -7.12 -1.28
CA PHE A 153 -8.09 -7.41 -1.68
C PHE A 153 -7.87 -8.93 -1.73
N TYR A 154 -7.04 -9.39 -2.67
CA TYR A 154 -6.73 -10.81 -2.83
C TYR A 154 -5.23 -11.04 -2.96
N VAL A 155 -4.70 -11.88 -2.06
CA VAL A 155 -3.38 -12.49 -2.22
C VAL A 155 -3.56 -13.89 -2.81
N CYS A 156 -2.70 -14.27 -3.73
CA CYS A 156 -2.71 -15.61 -4.31
C CYS A 156 -2.14 -16.62 -3.30
N LEU A 157 -2.83 -17.76 -3.11
CA LEU A 157 -2.47 -18.77 -2.11
C LEU A 157 -1.10 -19.41 -2.35
N ASP A 158 -0.67 -19.47 -3.60
CA ASP A 158 0.62 -20.01 -3.98
C ASP A 158 1.28 -19.18 -5.09
N ARG A 159 2.59 -19.38 -5.26
CA ARG A 159 3.41 -18.75 -6.31
C ARG A 159 3.01 -19.15 -7.74
N LYS A 160 2.02 -20.05 -7.89
CA LYS A 160 1.45 -20.57 -9.15
C LYS A 160 0.01 -20.10 -9.39
N LYS A 161 -0.55 -19.33 -8.46
CA LYS A 161 -1.84 -18.61 -8.51
C LYS A 161 -3.04 -19.52 -8.76
N GLN A 162 -3.01 -20.71 -8.14
CA GLN A 162 -4.04 -21.74 -8.30
C GLN A 162 -5.26 -21.53 -7.39
N ALA A 163 -5.17 -20.65 -6.39
CA ALA A 163 -6.30 -20.24 -5.56
C ALA A 163 -6.09 -18.85 -4.94
N GLN A 164 -7.18 -18.24 -4.45
CA GLN A 164 -7.22 -16.86 -3.93
C GLN A 164 -7.85 -16.86 -2.54
N LEU A 165 -7.30 -16.06 -1.62
CA LEU A 165 -8.01 -15.68 -0.40
C LEU A 165 -8.58 -14.27 -0.54
N ASN A 166 -9.82 -14.12 -0.12
CA ASN A 166 -10.51 -12.83 -0.02
C ASN A 166 -10.21 -12.22 1.36
N TYR A 167 -9.52 -11.09 1.39
CA TYR A 167 -9.35 -10.30 2.61
C TYR A 167 -10.50 -9.30 2.71
N ASN A 168 -11.12 -9.21 3.90
CA ASN A 168 -12.31 -8.40 4.13
C ASN A 168 -11.88 -6.99 4.58
N PRO A 169 -11.94 -5.99 3.68
CA PRO A 169 -11.05 -4.82 3.62
C PRO A 169 -11.37 -3.70 4.63
N LEU A 170 -12.07 -4.01 5.72
CA LEU A 170 -12.40 -3.01 6.72
C LEU A 170 -11.16 -2.66 7.54
N GLN A 171 -10.55 -1.52 7.19
CA GLN A 171 -9.58 -0.78 7.99
C GLN A 171 -8.17 -1.42 8.05
N GLU A 172 -7.74 -2.10 6.99
CA GLU A 172 -6.51 -2.91 6.97
C GLU A 172 -5.27 -2.10 6.53
N ILE A 173 -4.12 -2.33 7.19
CA ILE A 173 -2.83 -2.37 6.50
C ILE A 173 -2.65 -3.78 5.96
N LEU A 174 -2.42 -3.92 4.66
CA LEU A 174 -1.84 -5.15 4.12
C LEU A 174 -0.33 -4.99 3.94
N PHE A 175 0.44 -5.83 4.62
CA PHE A 175 1.86 -6.04 4.37
C PHE A 175 2.04 -7.24 3.42
N TYR A 176 2.94 -7.17 2.44
CA TYR A 176 3.20 -8.26 1.47
C TYR A 176 4.70 -8.43 1.13
N TYR A 177 5.19 -9.68 1.08
CA TYR A 177 6.55 -10.09 0.64
C TYR A 177 6.50 -10.88 -0.68
N GLU A 178 7.41 -10.62 -1.63
CA GLU A 178 7.34 -11.19 -2.99
C GLU A 178 8.59 -11.96 -3.52
N GLN A 179 8.35 -13.15 -4.09
CA GLN A 179 9.21 -13.86 -5.07
C GLN A 179 8.31 -14.57 -6.15
N HIS A 180 8.82 -14.86 -7.37
CA HIS A 180 8.09 -15.23 -8.63
C HIS A 180 7.26 -16.56 -8.59
N GLU A 181 6.26 -16.91 -9.45
CA GLU A 181 5.84 -16.51 -10.83
C GLU A 181 4.30 -16.24 -11.07
N THR A 182 3.78 -16.34 -12.31
CA THR A 182 2.71 -15.50 -12.93
C THR A 182 1.25 -16.03 -12.96
N GLY A 183 0.23 -15.15 -13.22
CA GLY A 183 -1.19 -15.45 -13.63
C GLY A 183 -2.49 -15.32 -12.71
N LYS A 184 -3.28 -14.19 -12.80
CA LYS A 184 -4.81 -14.06 -12.69
C LYS A 184 -5.59 -14.32 -11.35
N SER A 185 -6.91 -14.00 -11.07
CA SER A 185 -7.88 -12.91 -11.48
C SER A 185 -9.23 -12.73 -10.68
N LYS A 186 -9.57 -11.50 -10.16
CA LYS A 186 -10.89 -10.73 -10.13
C LYS A 186 -11.54 -10.12 -8.82
N ASN A 187 -11.93 -8.81 -8.92
CA ASN A 187 -13.04 -7.99 -8.31
C ASN A 187 -13.18 -7.83 -6.75
N ILE A 188 -13.33 -6.63 -6.13
CA ILE A 188 -14.29 -5.50 -6.30
C ILE A 188 -13.75 -4.23 -5.60
N GLY A 189 -14.06 -3.00 -6.07
CA GLY A 189 -14.43 -1.85 -5.20
C GLY A 189 -13.54 -0.59 -5.17
N LEU A 190 -14.07 0.50 -4.60
CA LEU A 190 -13.38 1.79 -4.42
C LEU A 190 -12.23 1.64 -3.41
N PHE A 191 -11.06 2.15 -3.75
CA PHE A 191 -9.88 2.15 -2.90
C PHE A 191 -9.19 3.52 -3.03
N THR A 192 -8.72 4.07 -1.90
CA THR A 192 -7.45 4.81 -1.92
C THR A 192 -6.40 3.88 -1.32
N ILE A 193 -5.49 3.37 -2.16
CA ILE A 193 -4.30 2.66 -1.67
C ILE A 193 -3.18 3.69 -1.55
N LEU A 194 -2.66 3.83 -0.35
CA LEU A 194 -1.30 4.32 -0.17
C LEU A 194 -0.37 3.11 -0.35
N LYS A 195 0.27 2.98 -1.52
CA LYS A 195 1.28 1.95 -1.78
C LYS A 195 2.62 2.51 -1.39
N ILE A 196 3.26 1.86 -0.43
CA ILE A 196 4.62 2.17 0.00
C ILE A 196 5.55 1.15 -0.64
N PHE A 197 6.62 1.64 -1.28
CA PHE A 197 7.57 0.83 -2.03
C PHE A 197 9.03 1.16 -1.68
N GLN A 198 9.92 0.25 -2.10
CA GLN A 198 11.38 0.42 -2.06
C GLN A 198 12.02 0.33 -3.48
N LYS A 199 11.96 1.42 -4.26
CA LYS A 199 12.67 1.70 -5.51
C LYS A 199 14.18 1.98 -5.29
N ASN A 200 15.07 1.16 -5.85
CA ASN A 200 16.48 1.56 -6.02
C ASN A 200 16.65 2.56 -7.17
N ASP A 201 17.64 3.44 -7.04
CA ASP A 201 18.17 4.32 -8.10
C ASP A 201 18.98 3.53 -9.16
#